data_AF-A0A0N0IX73-F1
#
_entry.id   AF-A0A0N0IX73-F1
#
_cell.length_a   1.000
_cell.length_b   1.000
_cell.length_c   1.000
_cell.angle_alpha   90.00
_cell.angle_beta   90.00
_cell.angle_gamma   90.00
#
_symmetry.space_group_name_H-M   'P 1'
#
loop_
_entity.id
_entity.type
_entity.pdbx_description
1 polymer ?
#
loop_
_entity_poly.entity_id
_entity_poly.type
_entity_poly.pdbx_seq_one_letter_code
_entity_poly.pdbx_strand_id
1 'polypeptide(L)'
;MKLGLLLLATLPIAAFAQEGTTVSSSTEYPNTFSSGSANVKPFDNKSRRFNDWSVSVGGGAAFMVHSDLRSFYDKKTNWGYNAYVSVDKQITHVFGVSLIYQRGETKQKAMLDGAAGVAAGVATATTKYDQVALMGDVNLSNLLRRVDNHSPYRWAFHGYAGLGFQGYKTSLHDNDEFRWSNTPKRFPLFIKQDFDINSLFYQFGLGLKYKVSKLIDIEARTMYIISGDDEFDGGGWADPANYDTSKPGAKYNMISDSRSDNAWTVNLGVSFKIGKHTSHLAWHDPLQEAYYRVNVLENATTDFVVCEKGDADNDGVCDDWDRQLDTPAGARVDGAGVALDMDLDGVIDLYDKCVTVPGPVENNGCPTNK
;
A
#
# COMPACT_ATOMS: atom_id res chain seq x y z
N MET A 1 -40.38 -42.64 10.51
CA MET A 1 -39.56 -42.33 9.31
C MET A 1 -38.16 -41.95 9.77
N LYS A 2 -37.20 -42.79 9.40
CA LYS A 2 -35.76 -42.55 9.16
C LYS A 2 -34.93 -41.84 10.25
N LEU A 3 -34.23 -42.66 11.05
CA LEU A 3 -32.89 -42.40 11.58
C LEU A 3 -31.97 -41.92 10.43
N GLY A 4 -31.48 -40.69 10.49
CA GLY A 4 -30.58 -40.16 9.46
C GLY A 4 -30.05 -38.76 9.73
N LEU A 5 -29.85 -38.39 10.99
CA LEU A 5 -29.43 -37.02 11.34
C LEU A 5 -28.54 -36.94 12.58
N LEU A 6 -27.64 -37.91 12.75
CA LEU A 6 -26.69 -37.93 13.88
C LEU A 6 -25.32 -38.51 13.48
N LEU A 7 -24.80 -38.09 12.33
CA LEU A 7 -23.49 -38.51 11.81
C LEU A 7 -22.70 -37.36 11.14
N LEU A 8 -23.01 -36.11 11.51
CA LEU A 8 -22.34 -34.90 10.98
C LEU A 8 -21.57 -34.11 12.04
N ALA A 9 -21.41 -34.67 13.25
CA ALA A 9 -20.74 -34.02 14.38
C ALA A 9 -19.49 -34.75 14.89
N THR A 10 -18.92 -35.68 14.12
CA THR A 10 -17.69 -36.39 14.49
C THR A 10 -16.80 -36.58 13.27
N LEU A 11 -15.89 -35.64 13.02
CA LEU A 11 -14.60 -35.89 12.36
C LEU A 11 -13.66 -34.71 12.62
N PRO A 12 -12.92 -34.72 13.75
CA PRO A 12 -11.73 -33.91 13.89
C PRO A 12 -10.52 -34.66 13.30
N ILE A 13 -9.65 -33.91 12.63
CA ILE A 13 -8.21 -34.18 12.49
C ILE A 13 -7.84 -35.43 11.65
N ALA A 14 -7.49 -35.22 10.37
CA ALA A 14 -6.25 -35.73 9.78
C ALA A 14 -6.12 -35.32 8.30
N ALA A 15 -4.94 -34.84 7.95
CA ALA A 15 -4.31 -34.86 6.63
C ALA A 15 -5.02 -34.13 5.47
N PHE A 16 -4.68 -32.85 5.29
CA PHE A 16 -4.10 -32.35 4.04
C PHE A 16 -3.14 -31.20 4.37
N ALA A 17 -2.03 -31.57 5.01
CA ALA A 17 -0.77 -30.86 4.86
C ALA A 17 -0.06 -31.52 3.67
N GLN A 18 0.50 -30.71 2.78
CA GLN A 18 1.12 -31.03 1.47
C GLN A 18 0.25 -30.75 0.23
N GLU A 19 -0.09 -29.48 0.01
CA GLU A 19 0.10 -28.92 -1.34
C GLU A 19 1.49 -28.28 -1.37
N GLY A 20 2.52 -29.11 -1.44
CA GLY A 20 3.78 -28.67 -2.00
C GLY A 20 3.55 -28.48 -3.49
N THR A 21 3.36 -27.24 -3.96
CA THR A 21 3.47 -26.95 -5.39
C THR A 21 4.94 -27.07 -5.79
N THR A 22 5.43 -28.31 -5.92
CA THR A 22 6.66 -28.61 -6.66
C THR A 22 6.28 -28.67 -8.13
N VAL A 23 6.45 -27.55 -8.84
CA VAL A 23 6.51 -27.59 -10.30
C VAL A 23 7.92 -28.08 -10.65
N SER A 24 8.06 -29.40 -10.81
CA SER A 24 9.24 -29.97 -11.45
C SER A 24 9.03 -29.90 -12.96
N SER A 25 9.32 -28.75 -13.56
CA SER A 25 9.49 -28.65 -15.03
C SER A 25 10.99 -28.67 -15.34
N SER A 26 11.55 -29.86 -15.47
CA SER A 26 12.97 -30.07 -15.81
C SER A 26 13.26 -29.96 -17.33
N THR A 27 12.54 -29.11 -18.07
CA THR A 27 12.67 -29.05 -19.54
C THR A 27 12.75 -27.66 -20.17
N GLU A 28 12.90 -26.58 -19.40
CA GLU A 28 13.23 -25.27 -19.99
C GLU A 28 14.59 -24.78 -19.49
N TYR A 29 15.57 -24.80 -20.40
CA TYR A 29 16.89 -24.18 -20.22
C TYR A 29 16.75 -22.67 -19.94
N PRO A 30 17.68 -22.08 -19.17
CA PRO A 30 17.64 -20.67 -18.85
C PRO A 30 17.89 -19.85 -20.13
N ASN A 31 16.92 -19.00 -20.50
CA ASN A 31 17.16 -17.92 -21.44
C ASN A 31 17.71 -16.71 -20.66
N THR A 32 18.36 -15.78 -21.34
CA THR A 32 18.97 -14.55 -20.76
C THR A 32 18.00 -13.61 -20.04
N PHE A 33 16.71 -13.97 -19.96
CA PHE A 33 15.64 -13.23 -19.29
C PHE A 33 15.00 -14.00 -18.12
N SER A 34 15.42 -15.23 -17.83
CA SER A 34 14.92 -16.01 -16.69
C SER A 34 15.94 -16.03 -15.54
N SER A 35 15.49 -15.74 -14.32
CA SER A 35 16.32 -15.71 -13.13
C SER A 35 16.76 -17.10 -12.62
N GLY A 36 16.55 -18.16 -13.40
CA GLY A 36 16.76 -19.55 -12.96
C GLY A 36 15.84 -20.00 -11.83
N SER A 37 14.85 -19.19 -11.44
CA SER A 37 13.92 -19.52 -10.35
C SER A 37 12.95 -20.62 -10.79
N ALA A 38 13.01 -21.78 -10.14
CA ALA A 38 12.11 -22.92 -10.38
C ALA A 38 10.62 -22.63 -10.07
N ASN A 39 10.32 -21.46 -9.48
CA ASN A 39 8.96 -21.04 -9.12
C ASN A 39 8.54 -19.78 -9.90
N VAL A 40 8.33 -19.90 -11.20
CA VAL A 40 7.64 -18.87 -12.00
C VAL A 40 6.14 -19.17 -11.97
N LYS A 41 5.34 -18.24 -11.46
CA LYS A 41 3.87 -18.32 -11.54
C LYS A 41 3.37 -17.38 -12.64
N PRO A 42 2.39 -17.80 -13.47
CA PRO A 42 1.77 -16.91 -14.43
C PRO A 42 1.13 -15.72 -13.69
N PHE A 43 1.20 -14.54 -14.31
CA PHE A 43 0.60 -13.32 -13.78
C PHE A 43 -0.92 -13.33 -14.04
N ASP A 44 -1.64 -14.16 -13.30
CA ASP A 44 -3.08 -14.31 -13.37
C ASP A 44 -3.77 -13.90 -12.05
N ASN A 45 -5.10 -13.85 -12.04
CA ASN A 45 -5.84 -13.53 -10.81
C ASN A 45 -5.70 -14.59 -9.70
N LYS A 46 -5.25 -15.81 -10.03
CA LYS A 46 -5.05 -16.88 -9.05
C LYS A 46 -3.74 -16.69 -8.28
N SER A 47 -2.74 -16.05 -8.88
CA SER A 47 -1.46 -15.75 -8.24
C SER A 47 -1.45 -14.49 -7.38
N ARG A 48 -2.58 -13.75 -7.30
CA ARG A 48 -2.73 -12.60 -6.40
C ARG A 48 -2.51 -13.03 -4.95
N ARG A 49 -1.67 -12.26 -4.24
CA ARG A 49 -1.30 -12.50 -2.85
C ARG A 49 -2.01 -11.57 -1.85
N PHE A 50 -2.60 -10.49 -2.32
CA PHE A 50 -3.13 -9.40 -1.49
C PHE A 50 -4.55 -9.04 -1.89
N ASN A 51 -5.33 -8.58 -0.92
CA ASN A 51 -6.54 -7.84 -1.20
C ASN A 51 -6.14 -6.47 -1.76
N ASP A 52 -6.89 -6.01 -2.75
CA ASP A 52 -6.57 -4.80 -3.51
C ASP A 52 -7.82 -3.95 -3.77
N TRP A 53 -8.95 -4.31 -3.18
CA TRP A 53 -10.20 -3.57 -3.22
C TRP A 53 -10.61 -3.17 -1.81
N SER A 54 -11.16 -1.97 -1.67
CA SER A 54 -11.84 -1.52 -0.47
C SER A 54 -13.07 -0.69 -0.78
N VAL A 55 -13.98 -0.61 0.19
CA VAL A 55 -15.09 0.35 0.18
C VAL A 55 -14.93 1.23 1.40
N SER A 56 -14.90 2.54 1.18
CA SER A 56 -14.75 3.51 2.25
C SER A 56 -16.01 4.35 2.40
N VAL A 57 -16.41 4.61 3.65
CA VAL A 57 -17.54 5.49 3.98
C VAL A 57 -17.10 6.45 5.06
N GLY A 58 -17.56 7.69 5.00
CA GLY A 58 -17.20 8.68 6.00
C GLY A 58 -17.98 9.97 5.89
N GLY A 59 -17.71 10.88 6.80
CA GLY A 59 -18.31 12.20 6.80
C GLY A 59 -17.68 13.12 7.83
N GLY A 60 -18.05 14.39 7.74
CA GLY A 60 -17.54 15.42 8.62
C GLY A 60 -18.00 16.80 8.19
N ALA A 61 -17.16 17.80 8.40
CA ALA A 61 -17.51 19.20 8.18
C ALA A 61 -17.14 19.65 6.76
N ALA A 62 -17.93 20.57 6.23
CA ALA A 62 -17.68 21.26 4.96
C ALA A 62 -17.73 22.77 5.16
N PHE A 63 -16.84 23.50 4.51
CA PHE A 63 -16.70 24.94 4.62
C PHE A 63 -16.44 25.56 3.26
N MET A 64 -17.07 26.69 2.99
CA MET A 64 -16.65 27.56 1.89
C MET A 64 -15.50 28.45 2.38
N VAL A 65 -14.36 28.42 1.67
CA VAL A 65 -13.10 29.03 2.15
C VAL A 65 -12.57 30.10 1.22
N HIS A 66 -12.48 29.83 -0.08
CA HIS A 66 -12.01 30.78 -1.07
C HIS A 66 -13.13 31.00 -2.08
N SER A 67 -13.95 31.99 -1.78
CA SER A 67 -15.18 32.34 -2.47
C SER A 67 -15.58 33.77 -2.06
N ASP A 68 -16.64 34.29 -2.66
CA ASP A 68 -17.27 35.55 -2.26
C ASP A 68 -17.93 35.43 -0.88
N LEU A 69 -18.80 34.44 -0.72
CA LEU A 69 -19.45 34.08 0.52
C LEU A 69 -18.68 32.98 1.24
N ARG A 70 -18.22 33.26 2.46
CA ARG A 70 -17.37 32.34 3.22
C ARG A 70 -18.07 31.75 4.45
N SER A 71 -17.68 30.54 4.83
CA SER A 71 -18.16 29.89 6.06
C SER A 71 -17.59 30.53 7.32
N PHE A 72 -16.41 31.14 7.22
CA PHE A 72 -15.77 31.88 8.30
C PHE A 72 -16.10 33.37 8.14
N TYR A 73 -17.02 33.87 8.96
CA TYR A 73 -17.51 35.26 8.88
C TYR A 73 -17.62 35.84 10.29
N ASP A 74 -17.13 37.07 10.49
CA ASP A 74 -17.16 37.77 11.78
C ASP A 74 -16.67 36.93 12.98
N LYS A 75 -15.50 36.29 12.82
CA LYS A 75 -14.87 35.39 13.82
C LYS A 75 -15.73 34.19 14.24
N LYS A 76 -16.80 33.89 13.51
CA LYS A 76 -17.68 32.73 13.72
C LYS A 76 -17.59 31.78 12.53
N THR A 77 -17.74 30.50 12.82
CA THR A 77 -17.74 29.44 11.80
C THR A 77 -19.17 28.95 11.58
N ASN A 78 -19.62 29.01 10.34
CA ASN A 78 -20.88 28.40 9.91
C ASN A 78 -20.57 27.00 9.37
N TRP A 79 -20.93 25.98 10.14
CA TRP A 79 -20.58 24.59 9.84
C TRP A 79 -21.55 24.01 8.81
N GLY A 80 -20.97 23.51 7.72
CA GLY A 80 -21.61 22.58 6.81
C GLY A 80 -21.32 21.12 7.16
N TYR A 81 -21.78 20.20 6.33
CA TYR A 81 -21.46 18.78 6.43
C TYR A 81 -21.06 18.19 5.08
N ASN A 82 -20.24 17.15 5.12
CA ASN A 82 -19.94 16.30 3.96
C ASN A 82 -20.09 14.84 4.36
N ALA A 83 -20.59 14.02 3.44
CA ALA A 83 -20.61 12.58 3.55
C ALA A 83 -20.12 11.98 2.24
N TYR A 84 -19.38 10.87 2.30
CA TYR A 84 -18.88 10.20 1.11
C TYR A 84 -18.96 8.69 1.21
N VAL A 85 -19.03 8.07 0.04
CA VAL A 85 -18.76 6.65 -0.19
C VAL A 85 -17.78 6.54 -1.35
N SER A 86 -16.79 5.66 -1.23
CA SER A 86 -15.86 5.37 -2.32
C SER A 86 -15.61 3.89 -2.48
N VAL A 87 -15.33 3.51 -3.72
CA VAL A 87 -14.80 2.19 -4.07
C VAL A 87 -13.37 2.41 -4.51
N ASP A 88 -12.43 1.83 -3.77
CA ASP A 88 -11.01 2.05 -3.96
C ASP A 88 -10.35 0.77 -4.49
N LYS A 89 -9.49 0.95 -5.48
CA LYS A 89 -8.66 -0.09 -6.07
C LYS A 89 -7.20 0.26 -5.87
N GLN A 90 -6.49 -0.57 -5.11
CA GLN A 90 -5.04 -0.49 -5.01
C GLN A 90 -4.40 -1.13 -6.26
N ILE A 91 -3.61 -0.38 -7.00
CA ILE A 91 -2.89 -0.87 -8.20
C ILE A 91 -1.51 -1.40 -7.81
N THR A 92 -0.80 -0.67 -6.95
CA THR A 92 0.48 -1.05 -6.36
C THR A 92 0.49 -0.72 -4.87
N HIS A 93 1.49 -1.16 -4.10
CA HIS A 93 1.62 -0.74 -2.70
C HIS A 93 1.68 0.79 -2.50
N VAL A 94 2.05 1.56 -3.53
CA VAL A 94 2.07 3.03 -3.51
C VAL A 94 0.81 3.63 -4.13
N PHE A 95 0.37 3.15 -5.28
CA PHE A 95 -0.66 3.83 -6.09
C PHE A 95 -2.00 3.10 -6.03
N GLY A 96 -3.06 3.88 -5.85
CA GLY A 96 -4.45 3.45 -5.94
C GLY A 96 -5.30 4.40 -6.79
N VAL A 97 -6.47 3.92 -7.16
CA VAL A 97 -7.50 4.68 -7.86
C VAL A 97 -8.82 4.51 -7.10
N SER A 98 -9.60 5.56 -6.97
CA SER A 98 -10.86 5.55 -6.22
C SER A 98 -11.96 6.24 -7.02
N LEU A 99 -13.12 5.59 -7.09
CA LEU A 99 -14.36 6.23 -7.55
C LEU A 99 -15.12 6.67 -6.30
N ILE A 100 -15.34 7.97 -6.16
CA ILE A 100 -15.96 8.56 -4.98
C ILE A 100 -17.26 9.28 -5.35
N TYR A 101 -18.29 9.06 -4.54
CA TYR A 101 -19.49 9.88 -4.51
C TYR A 101 -19.53 10.63 -3.18
N GLN A 102 -19.80 11.93 -3.23
CA GLN A 102 -19.91 12.80 -2.07
C GLN A 102 -21.21 13.57 -2.12
N ARG A 103 -21.77 13.83 -0.95
CA ARG A 103 -22.93 14.70 -0.78
C ARG A 103 -22.73 15.56 0.46
N GLY A 104 -23.03 16.83 0.35
CA GLY A 104 -22.86 17.74 1.47
C GLY A 104 -23.67 19.02 1.36
N GLU A 105 -23.44 19.85 2.37
CA GLU A 105 -24.01 21.18 2.48
C GLU A 105 -22.92 22.11 3.03
N THR A 106 -22.66 23.25 2.40
CA THR A 106 -21.91 24.36 3.01
C THR A 106 -22.86 25.46 3.45
N LYS A 107 -22.44 26.24 4.46
CA LYS A 107 -23.14 27.44 4.91
C LYS A 107 -22.17 28.60 4.90
N GLN A 108 -22.56 29.72 4.30
CA GLN A 108 -21.66 30.83 4.07
C GLN A 108 -22.40 32.17 4.21
N LYS A 109 -21.62 33.22 4.46
CA LYS A 109 -22.13 34.57 4.67
C LYS A 109 -21.23 35.59 3.98
N ALA A 110 -21.84 36.69 3.59
CA ALA A 110 -21.15 37.89 3.16
C ALA A 110 -22.00 39.13 3.47
N MET A 111 -21.38 40.29 3.38
CA MET A 111 -22.06 41.57 3.39
C MET A 111 -21.49 42.38 2.23
N LEU A 112 -22.37 42.99 1.43
CA LEU A 112 -21.95 43.89 0.36
C LEU A 112 -21.29 45.13 0.94
N ASP A 113 -20.52 45.84 0.11
CA ASP A 113 -19.93 47.11 0.51
C ASP A 113 -20.89 48.30 0.36
N GLY A 114 -20.61 49.37 1.10
CA GLY A 114 -21.29 50.66 0.96
C GLY A 114 -22.78 50.65 1.30
N ALA A 115 -23.56 51.50 0.61
CA ALA A 115 -24.99 51.67 0.88
C ALA A 115 -25.80 50.39 0.62
N ALA A 116 -25.39 49.57 -0.35
CA ALA A 116 -26.02 48.27 -0.64
C ALA A 116 -25.85 47.30 0.55
N GLY A 117 -24.65 47.26 1.16
CA GLY A 117 -24.40 46.49 2.37
C GLY A 117 -25.27 46.88 3.55
N VAL A 118 -25.43 48.18 3.80
CA VAL A 118 -26.27 48.69 4.89
C VAL A 118 -27.73 48.29 4.70
N ALA A 119 -28.23 48.29 3.46
CA ALA A 119 -29.61 47.94 3.15
C ALA A 119 -29.85 46.41 3.18
N ALA A 120 -28.97 45.63 2.54
CA ALA A 120 -29.06 44.17 2.46
C ALA A 120 -28.73 43.46 3.78
N GLY A 121 -27.89 44.07 4.60
CA GLY A 121 -27.35 43.46 5.81
C GLY A 121 -26.43 42.27 5.51
N VAL A 122 -26.25 41.39 6.50
CA VAL A 122 -25.45 40.18 6.33
C VAL A 122 -26.30 39.12 5.64
N ALA A 123 -25.94 38.78 4.41
CA ALA A 123 -26.56 37.71 3.66
C ALA A 123 -26.10 36.34 4.16
N THR A 124 -26.98 35.36 4.01
CA THR A 124 -26.70 33.96 4.34
C THR A 124 -27.00 33.09 3.13
N ALA A 125 -26.01 32.33 2.67
CA ALA A 125 -26.21 31.33 1.64
C ALA A 125 -25.94 29.91 2.14
N THR A 126 -26.56 28.95 1.47
CA THR A 126 -26.39 27.53 1.70
C THR A 126 -26.26 26.84 0.35
N THR A 127 -25.24 25.99 0.20
CA THR A 127 -25.01 25.20 -1.03
C THR A 127 -25.13 23.74 -0.69
N LYS A 128 -26.13 23.06 -1.26
CA LYS A 128 -26.26 21.60 -1.21
C LYS A 128 -25.67 21.02 -2.47
N TYR A 129 -24.70 20.13 -2.34
CA TYR A 129 -23.99 19.56 -3.47
C TYR A 129 -23.99 18.04 -3.45
N ASP A 130 -23.92 17.48 -4.64
CA ASP A 130 -23.74 16.08 -4.96
C ASP A 130 -22.59 16.00 -5.96
N GLN A 131 -21.63 15.11 -5.74
CA GLN A 131 -20.38 15.08 -6.50
C GLN A 131 -19.98 13.64 -6.81
N VAL A 132 -19.55 13.36 -8.04
CA VAL A 132 -18.94 12.09 -8.42
C VAL A 132 -17.57 12.38 -9.04
N ALA A 133 -16.52 11.75 -8.53
CA ALA A 133 -15.17 11.97 -9.01
C ALA A 133 -14.34 10.68 -9.12
N LEU A 134 -13.37 10.73 -10.03
CA LEU A 134 -12.28 9.77 -10.10
C LEU A 134 -11.06 10.37 -9.41
N MET A 135 -10.47 9.61 -8.49
CA MET A 135 -9.38 10.03 -7.61
C MET A 135 -8.16 9.12 -7.80
N GLY A 136 -6.98 9.71 -7.89
CA GLY A 136 -5.72 9.03 -7.59
C GLY A 136 -5.44 9.04 -6.09
N ASP A 137 -4.91 7.94 -5.57
CA ASP A 137 -4.43 7.75 -4.21
C ASP A 137 -2.93 7.42 -4.26
N VAL A 138 -2.10 8.22 -3.59
CA VAL A 138 -0.68 7.96 -3.39
C VAL A 138 -0.41 7.72 -1.92
N ASN A 139 -0.02 6.49 -1.57
CA ASN A 139 0.48 6.14 -0.24
C ASN A 139 1.90 6.65 -0.06
N LEU A 140 2.01 7.87 0.47
CA LEU A 140 3.28 8.58 0.72
C LEU A 140 4.13 7.84 1.75
N SER A 141 3.52 7.13 2.71
CA SER A 141 4.26 6.33 3.69
C SER A 141 5.00 5.16 3.06
N ASN A 142 4.43 4.52 2.04
CA ASN A 142 5.13 3.49 1.26
C ASN A 142 6.12 4.10 0.27
N LEU A 143 5.77 5.20 -0.39
CA LEU A 143 6.65 5.86 -1.38
C LEU A 143 7.94 6.37 -0.75
N LEU A 144 7.84 7.00 0.43
CA LEU A 144 8.96 7.60 1.14
C LEU A 144 9.52 6.67 2.22
N ARG A 145 9.18 5.37 2.16
CA ARG A 145 9.65 4.41 3.16
C ARG A 145 11.15 4.24 3.03
N ARG A 146 11.83 4.42 4.16
CA ARG A 146 13.23 4.06 4.28
C ARG A 146 13.43 2.55 4.21
N VAL A 147 14.42 2.16 3.41
CA VAL A 147 14.84 0.78 3.14
C VAL A 147 15.28 0.05 4.41
N ASP A 148 15.83 0.76 5.41
CA ASP A 148 16.32 0.19 6.66
C ASP A 148 15.25 0.10 7.78
N ASN A 149 14.03 0.57 7.54
CA ASN A 149 12.96 0.51 8.54
C ASN A 149 12.16 -0.79 8.45
N HIS A 150 12.35 -1.67 9.44
CA HIS A 150 11.73 -3.00 9.50
C HIS A 150 10.42 -3.04 10.31
N SER A 151 9.98 -1.91 10.89
CA SER A 151 8.78 -1.89 11.74
C SER A 151 7.50 -2.12 10.93
N PRO A 152 6.56 -2.95 11.41
CA PRO A 152 5.21 -2.98 10.86
C PRO A 152 4.52 -1.64 11.14
N TYR A 153 4.26 -0.85 10.10
CA TYR A 153 3.58 0.42 10.27
C TYR A 153 2.06 0.22 10.29
N ARG A 154 1.41 0.95 11.19
CA ARG A 154 -0.05 0.98 11.32
C ARG A 154 -0.64 2.31 10.89
N TRP A 155 0.19 3.30 10.59
CA TRP A 155 -0.20 4.63 10.14
C TRP A 155 0.33 4.87 8.74
N ALA A 156 -0.52 5.33 7.83
CA ALA A 156 -0.14 5.67 6.48
C ALA A 156 -0.64 7.07 6.12
N PHE A 157 0.26 7.89 5.56
CA PHE A 157 -0.08 9.16 4.94
C PHE A 157 -0.40 8.94 3.47
N HIS A 158 -1.49 9.55 3.03
CA HIS A 158 -2.00 9.47 1.67
C HIS A 158 -2.13 10.87 1.08
N GLY A 159 -1.79 11.01 -0.19
CA GLY A 159 -2.11 12.16 -1.02
C GLY A 159 -3.20 11.78 -2.02
N TYR A 160 -4.19 12.65 -2.17
CA TYR A 160 -5.31 12.46 -3.08
C TYR A 160 -5.38 13.59 -4.08
N ALA A 161 -5.68 13.27 -5.33
CA ALA A 161 -6.00 14.26 -6.35
C ALA A 161 -6.96 13.65 -7.38
N GLY A 162 -7.92 14.42 -7.85
CA GLY A 162 -8.90 13.92 -8.81
C GLY A 162 -9.79 15.00 -9.40
N LEU A 163 -10.65 14.55 -10.31
CA LEU A 163 -11.58 15.39 -11.03
C LEU A 163 -12.90 14.65 -11.21
N GLY A 164 -13.97 15.41 -11.35
CA GLY A 164 -15.31 14.85 -11.39
C GLY A 164 -16.35 15.85 -11.84
N PHE A 165 -17.61 15.44 -11.74
CA PHE A 165 -18.76 16.27 -12.04
C PHE A 165 -19.53 16.57 -10.76
N GLN A 166 -20.13 17.75 -10.70
CA GLN A 166 -20.88 18.20 -9.53
C GLN A 166 -22.26 18.75 -9.90
N GLY A 167 -23.28 18.34 -9.17
CA GLY A 167 -24.57 19.01 -9.17
C GLY A 167 -24.73 19.76 -7.85
N TYR A 168 -25.32 20.95 -7.89
CA TYR A 168 -25.58 21.70 -6.66
C TYR A 168 -26.81 22.58 -6.74
N LYS A 169 -27.34 22.91 -5.56
CA LYS A 169 -28.46 23.83 -5.35
C LYS A 169 -28.07 24.83 -4.29
N THR A 170 -28.12 26.11 -4.62
CA THR A 170 -27.83 27.18 -3.68
C THR A 170 -29.11 27.90 -3.26
N SER A 171 -29.08 28.51 -2.09
CA SER A 171 -30.11 29.44 -1.63
C SER A 171 -29.45 30.59 -0.90
N LEU A 172 -29.60 31.82 -1.40
CA LEU A 172 -29.09 33.04 -0.78
C LEU A 172 -30.26 33.86 -0.24
N HIS A 173 -30.11 34.30 1.01
CA HIS A 173 -31.09 35.11 1.72
C HIS A 173 -30.44 36.41 2.19
N ASP A 174 -31.00 37.54 1.77
CA ASP A 174 -30.61 38.88 2.20
C ASP A 174 -31.86 39.76 2.48
N ASN A 175 -31.65 41.01 2.90
CA ASN A 175 -32.77 41.90 3.27
C ASN A 175 -33.19 42.89 2.17
N ASP A 176 -32.42 43.05 1.08
CA ASP A 176 -32.68 44.13 0.13
C ASP A 176 -32.31 43.85 -1.35
N GLU A 177 -31.19 43.19 -1.66
CA GLU A 177 -30.71 43.01 -3.04
C GLU A 177 -31.66 42.14 -3.87
N PHE A 178 -32.23 41.07 -3.28
CA PHE A 178 -33.19 40.17 -3.96
C PHE A 178 -34.64 40.39 -3.51
N ARG A 179 -35.04 41.66 -3.40
CA ARG A 179 -36.34 42.09 -2.85
C ARG A 179 -37.37 42.42 -3.95
N TRP A 180 -38.47 41.65 -4.01
CA TRP A 180 -39.62 41.95 -4.91
C TRP A 180 -40.92 42.41 -4.21
N SER A 181 -41.11 42.20 -2.89
CA SER A 181 -42.36 42.58 -2.20
C SER A 181 -42.12 43.08 -0.79
N ASN A 182 -42.94 44.03 -0.32
CA ASN A 182 -42.83 44.64 1.01
C ASN A 182 -43.51 43.85 2.14
N THR A 183 -44.28 42.78 1.86
CA THR A 183 -45.01 41.98 2.88
C THR A 183 -45.56 40.64 2.31
N PRO A 184 -45.12 39.44 2.76
CA PRO A 184 -43.88 39.16 3.48
C PRO A 184 -42.67 39.24 2.53
N LYS A 185 -41.64 39.97 2.96
CA LYS A 185 -40.37 40.16 2.24
C LYS A 185 -39.53 38.90 2.33
N ARG A 186 -39.29 38.20 1.22
CA ARG A 186 -38.11 37.34 0.92
C ARG A 186 -38.41 36.50 -0.33
N PHE A 187 -37.74 36.76 -1.44
CA PHE A 187 -37.52 35.69 -2.41
C PHE A 187 -36.04 35.34 -2.35
N PRO A 188 -35.68 34.17 -1.81
CA PRO A 188 -34.30 33.74 -1.83
C PRO A 188 -33.84 33.57 -3.27
N LEU A 189 -32.61 33.93 -3.54
CA LEU A 189 -32.01 33.61 -4.82
C LEU A 189 -31.62 32.13 -4.82
N PHE A 190 -32.11 31.37 -5.81
CA PHE A 190 -31.88 29.92 -5.90
C PHE A 190 -31.18 29.55 -7.19
N ILE A 191 -29.94 29.05 -7.10
CA ILE A 191 -29.22 28.49 -8.25
C ILE A 191 -29.41 26.98 -8.25
N LYS A 192 -29.59 26.42 -9.43
CA LYS A 192 -29.57 24.98 -9.64
C LYS A 192 -28.63 24.67 -10.79
N GLN A 193 -27.51 24.06 -10.46
CA GLN A 193 -26.63 23.44 -11.43
C GLN A 193 -26.92 21.94 -11.44
N ASP A 194 -27.40 21.45 -12.59
CA ASP A 194 -27.60 20.02 -12.79
C ASP A 194 -26.26 19.33 -13.10
N PHE A 195 -26.21 18.03 -12.81
CA PHE A 195 -25.07 17.19 -13.21
C PHE A 195 -24.96 17.19 -14.72
N ASP A 196 -23.90 17.83 -15.22
CA ASP A 196 -23.63 17.93 -16.64
C ASP A 196 -22.11 17.87 -16.88
N ILE A 197 -21.71 17.59 -18.12
CA ILE A 197 -20.31 17.58 -18.53
C ILE A 197 -19.62 18.95 -18.33
N ASN A 198 -20.42 20.03 -18.27
CA ASN A 198 -19.94 21.39 -18.02
C ASN A 198 -19.74 21.70 -16.53
N SER A 199 -20.16 20.80 -15.62
CA SER A 199 -20.05 20.96 -14.16
C SER A 199 -18.79 20.30 -13.59
N LEU A 200 -17.66 20.48 -14.28
CA LEU A 200 -16.39 19.85 -13.92
C LEU A 200 -15.82 20.51 -12.66
N PHE A 201 -15.43 19.71 -11.68
CA PHE A 201 -14.73 20.17 -10.48
C PHE A 201 -13.45 19.36 -10.26
N TYR A 202 -12.52 19.95 -9.52
CA TYR A 202 -11.27 19.31 -9.13
C TYR A 202 -11.21 19.19 -7.62
N GLN A 203 -10.55 18.16 -7.11
CA GLN A 203 -10.28 18.07 -5.68
C GLN A 203 -8.92 17.45 -5.41
N PHE A 204 -8.28 17.93 -4.36
CA PHE A 204 -7.03 17.37 -3.84
C PHE A 204 -7.06 17.36 -2.33
N GLY A 205 -6.27 16.49 -1.72
CA GLY A 205 -6.34 16.34 -0.28
C GLY A 205 -5.29 15.43 0.29
N LEU A 206 -5.34 15.32 1.60
CA LEU A 206 -4.46 14.48 2.39
C LEU A 206 -5.29 13.53 3.25
N GLY A 207 -4.77 12.33 3.44
CA GLY A 207 -5.35 11.30 4.29
C GLY A 207 -4.35 10.80 5.31
N LEU A 208 -4.82 10.55 6.53
CA LEU A 208 -4.12 9.76 7.53
C LEU A 208 -4.95 8.51 7.80
N LYS A 209 -4.46 7.36 7.35
CA LYS A 209 -5.10 6.05 7.56
C LYS A 209 -4.44 5.32 8.72
N TYR A 210 -5.25 4.62 9.50
CA TYR A 210 -4.79 3.73 10.57
C TYR A 210 -5.31 2.31 10.38
N LYS A 211 -4.39 1.35 10.41
CA LYS A 211 -4.66 -0.09 10.30
C LYS A 211 -5.21 -0.63 11.62
N VAL A 212 -6.54 -0.74 11.68
CA VAL A 212 -7.23 -1.34 12.83
C VAL A 212 -7.11 -2.86 12.76
N SER A 213 -7.47 -3.46 11.63
CA SER A 213 -7.47 -4.91 11.45
C SER A 213 -7.17 -5.32 10.01
N LYS A 214 -7.22 -6.63 9.73
CA LYS A 214 -7.14 -7.17 8.36
C LYS A 214 -8.32 -6.75 7.48
N LEU A 215 -9.45 -6.36 8.07
CA LEU A 215 -10.69 -6.00 7.38
C LEU A 215 -10.99 -4.50 7.38
N ILE A 216 -10.53 -3.78 8.41
CA ILE A 216 -10.96 -2.41 8.66
C ILE A 216 -9.75 -1.49 8.82
N ASP A 217 -9.82 -0.33 8.18
CA ASP A 217 -9.01 0.84 8.48
C ASP A 217 -9.92 2.00 8.91
N ILE A 218 -9.37 2.92 9.68
CA ILE A 218 -9.99 4.23 9.92
C ILE A 218 -9.17 5.30 9.22
N GLU A 219 -9.83 6.37 8.78
CA GLU A 219 -9.21 7.43 8.01
C GLU A 219 -9.65 8.79 8.53
N ALA A 220 -8.70 9.70 8.73
CA ALA A 220 -8.95 11.13 8.75
C ALA A 220 -8.54 11.70 7.39
N ARG A 221 -9.47 12.34 6.68
CA ARG A 221 -9.25 12.87 5.34
C ARG A 221 -9.60 14.34 5.30
N THR A 222 -8.80 15.13 4.61
CA THR A 222 -9.12 16.50 4.32
C THR A 222 -9.01 16.77 2.83
N MET A 223 -10.03 17.38 2.23
CA MET A 223 -10.12 17.61 0.79
C MET A 223 -10.42 19.07 0.51
N TYR A 224 -9.64 19.68 -0.36
CA TYR A 224 -9.91 20.96 -0.98
C TYR A 224 -10.59 20.74 -2.33
N ILE A 225 -11.74 21.37 -2.51
CA ILE A 225 -12.60 21.26 -3.68
C ILE A 225 -12.52 22.58 -4.43
N ILE A 226 -12.13 22.51 -5.69
CA ILE A 226 -12.17 23.61 -6.66
C ILE A 226 -13.40 23.40 -7.51
N SER A 227 -14.43 24.22 -7.32
CA SER A 227 -15.70 24.12 -8.06
C SER A 227 -15.51 24.40 -9.55
N GLY A 228 -14.60 25.31 -9.91
CA GLY A 228 -14.50 25.86 -11.27
C GLY A 228 -15.69 26.74 -11.65
N ASP A 229 -16.51 27.10 -10.67
CA ASP A 229 -17.85 27.67 -10.84
C ASP A 229 -18.08 28.75 -9.76
N ASP A 230 -18.43 29.95 -10.21
CA ASP A 230 -18.62 31.17 -9.41
C ASP A 230 -20.02 31.25 -8.80
N GLU A 231 -20.90 30.33 -9.19
CA GLU A 231 -22.25 30.22 -8.65
C GLU A 231 -22.34 29.22 -7.49
N PHE A 232 -21.24 28.51 -7.21
CA PHE A 232 -21.20 27.43 -6.24
C PHE A 232 -21.37 27.92 -4.79
N ASP A 233 -20.97 29.14 -4.45
CA ASP A 233 -21.26 29.72 -3.13
C ASP A 233 -22.65 30.39 -3.01
N GLY A 234 -23.38 30.50 -4.12
CA GLY A 234 -24.72 31.06 -4.20
C GLY A 234 -24.82 32.58 -4.25
N GLY A 235 -23.74 33.31 -4.54
CA GLY A 235 -23.76 34.77 -4.58
C GLY A 235 -24.51 35.40 -5.77
N GLY A 236 -24.81 34.65 -6.83
CA GLY A 236 -25.25 35.29 -8.07
C GLY A 236 -25.01 34.44 -9.32
N TRP A 237 -25.42 34.95 -10.49
CA TRP A 237 -25.32 34.28 -11.79
C TRP A 237 -24.18 34.98 -12.53
N ALA A 238 -23.20 34.22 -13.01
CA ALA A 238 -21.97 34.69 -13.62
C ALA A 238 -22.10 35.04 -15.13
N ASP A 239 -23.22 35.67 -15.55
CA ASP A 239 -23.35 36.16 -16.93
C ASP A 239 -22.43 37.38 -17.15
N PRO A 240 -21.72 37.50 -18.28
CA PRO A 240 -20.98 38.72 -18.63
C PRO A 240 -21.78 40.03 -18.48
N ALA A 241 -23.10 39.99 -18.66
CA ALA A 241 -23.99 41.13 -18.47
C ALA A 241 -24.32 41.43 -16.99
N ASN A 242 -24.04 40.49 -16.07
CA ASN A 242 -24.32 40.57 -14.64
C ASN A 242 -23.16 41.08 -13.79
N TYR A 243 -21.96 41.26 -14.36
CA TYR A 243 -20.80 41.91 -13.71
C TYR A 243 -20.84 43.45 -13.76
N ASP A 244 -21.99 44.03 -14.07
CA ASP A 244 -22.20 45.46 -14.09
C ASP A 244 -22.68 45.95 -12.72
N THR A 245 -21.79 46.60 -11.96
CA THR A 245 -22.09 47.18 -10.64
C THR A 245 -23.26 48.18 -10.65
N SER A 246 -23.62 48.72 -11.82
CA SER A 246 -24.73 49.67 -11.99
C SER A 246 -26.10 49.00 -12.17
N LYS A 247 -26.15 47.67 -12.39
CA LYS A 247 -27.39 46.91 -12.56
C LYS A 247 -27.78 46.16 -11.29
N PRO A 248 -29.09 46.02 -10.99
CA PRO A 248 -29.55 45.12 -9.93
C PRO A 248 -29.22 43.67 -10.31
N GLY A 249 -28.60 42.88 -9.41
CA GLY A 249 -28.16 41.52 -9.74
C GLY A 249 -27.06 40.94 -8.86
N ALA A 250 -26.24 40.05 -9.45
CA ALA A 250 -25.22 39.17 -8.85
C ALA A 250 -24.05 39.87 -8.11
N LYS A 251 -24.32 40.93 -7.34
CA LYS A 251 -23.29 41.74 -6.65
C LYS A 251 -22.46 40.96 -5.66
N TYR A 252 -22.98 39.85 -5.12
CA TYR A 252 -22.16 39.03 -4.24
C TYR A 252 -21.06 38.28 -5.00
N ASN A 253 -21.29 37.82 -6.26
CA ASN A 253 -20.25 37.25 -7.15
C ASN A 253 -19.19 38.28 -7.60
N MET A 254 -19.27 39.51 -7.10
CA MET A 254 -18.34 40.60 -7.44
C MET A 254 -17.51 41.02 -6.22
N ILE A 255 -17.63 40.33 -5.08
CA ILE A 255 -16.86 40.63 -3.87
C ILE A 255 -15.39 40.23 -4.07
N SER A 256 -15.14 39.22 -4.88
CA SER A 256 -13.86 38.62 -5.22
C SER A 256 -13.70 38.56 -6.73
N ASP A 257 -12.49 38.77 -7.22
CA ASP A 257 -12.16 38.63 -8.65
C ASP A 257 -11.97 37.16 -9.09
N SER A 258 -12.19 36.21 -8.18
CA SER A 258 -12.13 34.79 -8.51
C SER A 258 -13.33 34.38 -9.38
N ARG A 259 -13.20 33.24 -10.04
CA ARG A 259 -14.26 32.63 -10.89
C ARG A 259 -14.63 31.22 -10.43
N SER A 260 -14.24 30.89 -9.20
CA SER A 260 -14.33 29.55 -8.66
C SER A 260 -14.44 29.62 -7.15
N ASP A 261 -15.59 29.22 -6.65
CA ASP A 261 -15.82 29.10 -5.22
C ASP A 261 -15.36 27.76 -4.67
N ASN A 262 -14.33 27.83 -3.85
CA ASN A 262 -13.67 26.64 -3.37
C ASN A 262 -14.10 26.30 -1.96
N ALA A 263 -14.42 25.02 -1.77
CA ALA A 263 -14.80 24.45 -0.50
C ALA A 263 -13.67 23.60 0.09
N TRP A 264 -13.71 23.41 1.40
CA TRP A 264 -12.81 22.55 2.14
C TRP A 264 -13.65 21.60 3.01
N THR A 265 -13.37 20.30 2.90
CA THR A 265 -13.96 19.26 3.75
C THR A 265 -12.92 18.63 4.68
N VAL A 266 -13.38 18.26 5.89
CA VAL A 266 -12.62 17.50 6.87
C VAL A 266 -13.49 16.35 7.35
N ASN A 267 -13.10 15.13 7.05
CA ASN A 267 -13.92 13.94 7.18
C ASN A 267 -13.21 12.89 8.05
N LEU A 268 -14.01 12.14 8.82
CA LEU A 268 -13.60 10.89 9.42
C LEU A 268 -14.33 9.74 8.71
N GLY A 269 -13.63 8.64 8.47
CA GLY A 269 -14.17 7.52 7.71
C GLY A 269 -13.63 6.17 8.15
N VAL A 270 -14.29 5.14 7.64
CA VAL A 270 -13.95 3.73 7.83
C VAL A 270 -13.83 3.10 6.45
N SER A 271 -12.74 2.36 6.23
CA SER A 271 -12.49 1.62 5.00
C SER A 271 -12.55 0.12 5.26
N PHE A 272 -13.35 -0.58 4.46
CA PHE A 272 -13.55 -2.02 4.51
C PHE A 272 -12.79 -2.68 3.38
N LYS A 273 -11.78 -3.49 3.71
CA LYS A 273 -10.98 -4.26 2.76
C LYS A 273 -11.76 -5.47 2.29
N ILE A 274 -11.83 -5.66 0.98
CA ILE A 274 -12.59 -6.74 0.34
C ILE A 274 -11.62 -7.77 -0.23
N GLY A 275 -11.83 -9.03 0.13
CA GLY A 275 -11.15 -10.17 -0.46
C GLY A 275 -10.82 -11.26 0.56
N LYS A 276 -10.17 -12.32 0.06
CA LYS A 276 -9.88 -13.55 0.83
C LYS A 276 -8.47 -13.59 1.42
N HIS A 277 -7.59 -12.65 1.04
CA HIS A 277 -6.21 -12.64 1.49
C HIS A 277 -6.09 -12.03 2.89
N THR A 278 -5.01 -12.37 3.60
CA THR A 278 -4.76 -11.95 4.99
C THR A 278 -4.28 -10.50 5.10
N SER A 279 -3.68 -9.97 4.03
CA SER A 279 -3.17 -8.60 3.98
C SER A 279 -3.71 -7.85 2.76
N HIS A 280 -3.78 -6.53 2.88
CA HIS A 280 -4.17 -5.62 1.81
C HIS A 280 -2.93 -4.95 1.24
N LEU A 281 -2.89 -4.76 -0.09
CA LEU A 281 -1.73 -4.30 -0.84
C LEU A 281 -1.20 -2.95 -0.34
N ALA A 282 -2.09 -2.04 0.08
CA ALA A 282 -1.73 -0.75 0.65
C ALA A 282 -0.87 -0.84 1.93
N TRP A 283 -0.91 -1.96 2.65
CA TRP A 283 -0.18 -2.19 3.90
C TRP A 283 0.97 -3.19 3.73
N HIS A 284 1.35 -3.49 2.49
CA HIS A 284 2.40 -4.44 2.19
C HIS A 284 3.69 -3.73 1.82
N ASP A 285 4.80 -4.16 2.41
CA ASP A 285 6.14 -3.71 2.06
C ASP A 285 6.75 -4.66 1.02
N PRO A 286 7.05 -4.19 -0.22
CA PRO A 286 7.63 -5.05 -1.24
C PRO A 286 9.02 -5.59 -0.88
N LEU A 287 9.79 -4.89 -0.05
CA LEU A 287 11.17 -5.27 0.29
C LEU A 287 11.22 -6.29 1.43
N GLN A 288 10.16 -6.39 2.22
CA GLN A 288 10.08 -7.33 3.35
C GLN A 288 10.34 -8.78 2.91
N GLU A 289 9.83 -9.18 1.75
CA GLU A 289 10.06 -10.53 1.21
C GLU A 289 11.52 -10.74 0.82
N ALA A 290 12.16 -9.74 0.21
CA ALA A 290 13.57 -9.82 -0.17
C ALA A 290 14.46 -9.92 1.08
N TYR A 291 14.21 -9.10 2.10
CA TYR A 291 14.96 -9.17 3.37
C TYR A 291 14.77 -10.48 4.10
N TYR A 292 13.54 -11.00 4.12
CA TYR A 292 13.29 -12.30 4.74
C TYR A 292 14.12 -13.40 4.06
N ARG A 293 14.17 -13.42 2.72
CA ARG A 293 14.98 -14.41 1.99
C ARG A 293 16.47 -14.24 2.23
N VAL A 294 16.98 -13.01 2.25
CA VAL A 294 18.38 -12.73 2.56
C VAL A 294 18.71 -13.22 3.97
N ASN A 295 17.88 -12.93 4.96
CA ASN A 295 18.07 -13.37 6.34
C ASN A 295 18.06 -14.91 6.44
N VAL A 296 17.13 -15.59 5.75
CA VAL A 296 17.08 -17.06 5.73
C VAL A 296 18.35 -17.64 5.10
N LEU A 297 18.87 -17.04 4.03
CA LEU A 297 20.09 -17.50 3.37
C LEU A 297 21.35 -17.21 4.21
N GLU A 298 21.40 -16.06 4.88
CA GLU A 298 22.50 -15.69 5.77
C GLU A 298 22.57 -16.60 7.00
N ASN A 299 21.40 -17.01 7.52
CA ASN A 299 21.30 -17.93 8.65
C ASN A 299 21.19 -19.41 8.23
N ALA A 300 21.18 -19.70 6.93
CA ALA A 300 21.24 -21.08 6.47
C ALA A 300 22.63 -21.62 6.81
N THR A 301 22.66 -22.68 7.62
CA THR A 301 23.90 -23.41 7.86
C THR A 301 24.41 -23.89 6.51
N THR A 302 25.62 -23.48 6.13
CA THR A 302 26.32 -24.10 5.02
C THR A 302 26.47 -25.57 5.40
N ASP A 303 25.80 -26.47 4.68
CA ASP A 303 26.01 -27.90 4.86
C ASP A 303 27.50 -28.16 4.62
N PHE A 304 28.23 -28.44 5.70
CA PHE A 304 29.63 -28.79 5.62
C PHE A 304 29.67 -30.19 4.99
N VAL A 305 29.93 -30.24 3.68
CA VAL A 305 30.10 -31.51 2.97
C VAL A 305 31.41 -32.11 3.45
N VAL A 306 31.31 -33.10 4.33
CA VAL A 306 32.46 -33.90 4.77
C VAL A 306 32.86 -34.80 3.60
N CYS A 307 34.12 -34.72 3.17
CA CYS A 307 34.68 -35.55 2.09
C CYS A 307 34.05 -35.26 0.72
N GLU A 308 34.13 -34.01 0.28
CA GLU A 308 33.67 -33.59 -1.06
C GLU A 308 34.43 -34.33 -2.17
N LYS A 309 35.72 -34.58 -1.98
CA LYS A 309 36.56 -35.30 -2.95
C LYS A 309 36.51 -36.82 -2.83
N GLY A 310 35.93 -37.35 -1.74
CA GLY A 310 35.89 -38.79 -1.46
C GLY A 310 37.12 -39.30 -0.70
N ASP A 311 37.40 -40.59 -0.86
CA ASP A 311 38.53 -41.35 -0.32
C ASP A 311 38.96 -42.33 -1.44
N ALA A 312 39.93 -41.92 -2.25
CA ALA A 312 40.26 -42.59 -3.50
C ALA A 312 41.04 -43.91 -3.30
N ASP A 313 41.90 -43.97 -2.30
CA ASP A 313 42.73 -45.14 -1.98
C ASP A 313 42.10 -46.06 -0.91
N ASN A 314 40.97 -45.64 -0.32
CA ASN A 314 40.19 -46.35 0.68
C ASN A 314 40.97 -46.66 1.96
N ASP A 315 41.84 -45.74 2.38
CA ASP A 315 42.59 -45.85 3.63
C ASP A 315 41.78 -45.39 4.87
N GLY A 316 40.63 -44.77 4.66
CA GLY A 316 39.72 -44.29 5.69
C GLY A 316 39.87 -42.82 6.06
N VAL A 317 40.75 -42.08 5.37
CA VAL A 317 40.92 -40.63 5.47
C VAL A 317 40.51 -39.99 4.15
N CYS A 318 39.66 -38.98 4.20
CA CYS A 318 39.16 -38.36 2.98
C CYS A 318 40.24 -37.53 2.28
N ASP A 319 40.27 -37.58 0.95
CA ASP A 319 41.20 -36.86 0.05
C ASP A 319 41.31 -35.35 0.34
N ASP A 320 40.27 -34.77 0.94
CA ASP A 320 40.27 -33.36 1.35
C ASP A 320 41.24 -33.06 2.51
N TRP A 321 41.54 -34.07 3.33
CA TRP A 321 42.37 -34.00 4.53
C TRP A 321 43.53 -35.01 4.55
N ASP A 322 43.54 -35.94 3.61
CA ASP A 322 44.58 -36.92 3.42
C ASP A 322 45.86 -36.27 2.86
N ARG A 323 46.99 -36.60 3.46
CA ARG A 323 48.33 -36.16 3.05
C ARG A 323 48.99 -37.11 2.06
N GLN A 324 48.51 -38.34 1.95
CA GLN A 324 49.04 -39.39 1.09
C GLN A 324 47.91 -40.04 0.29
N LEU A 325 47.49 -39.36 -0.79
CA LEU A 325 46.39 -39.73 -1.71
C LEU A 325 46.54 -41.08 -2.46
N ASP A 326 47.56 -41.86 -2.13
CA ASP A 326 47.94 -43.10 -2.80
C ASP A 326 48.44 -44.16 -1.81
N THR A 327 47.92 -44.14 -0.58
CA THR A 327 48.21 -45.16 0.42
C THR A 327 47.91 -46.56 -0.12
N PRO A 328 48.87 -47.51 -0.02
CA PRO A 328 48.65 -48.87 -0.47
C PRO A 328 47.50 -49.57 0.27
N ALA A 329 46.66 -50.28 -0.47
CA ALA A 329 45.55 -51.01 0.10
C ALA A 329 45.99 -51.98 1.22
N GLY A 330 45.40 -51.84 2.40
CA GLY A 330 45.70 -52.64 3.59
C GLY A 330 46.82 -52.09 4.47
N ALA A 331 47.46 -50.97 4.08
CA ALA A 331 48.34 -50.23 4.98
C ALA A 331 47.51 -49.64 6.13
N ARG A 332 48.11 -49.59 7.32
CA ARG A 332 47.53 -48.84 8.44
C ARG A 332 48.02 -47.41 8.33
N VAL A 333 47.10 -46.45 8.48
CA VAL A 333 47.41 -45.03 8.39
C VAL A 333 47.18 -44.31 9.72
N ASP A 334 47.82 -43.14 9.86
CA ASP A 334 47.53 -42.21 10.93
C ASP A 334 46.29 -41.34 10.64
N GLY A 335 45.98 -40.39 11.54
CA GLY A 335 44.83 -39.49 11.36
C GLY A 335 44.96 -38.49 10.20
N ALA A 336 46.08 -38.51 9.47
CA ALA A 336 46.33 -37.68 8.30
C ALA A 336 46.42 -38.52 7.00
N GLY A 337 46.11 -39.81 7.03
CA GLY A 337 46.12 -40.71 5.88
C GLY A 337 47.53 -41.18 5.48
N VAL A 338 48.55 -40.94 6.33
CA VAL A 338 49.92 -41.37 6.03
C VAL A 338 50.15 -42.78 6.54
N ALA A 339 50.70 -43.65 5.68
CA ALA A 339 51.06 -45.01 6.04
C ALA A 339 52.05 -45.05 7.21
N LEU A 340 51.77 -45.91 8.20
CA LEU A 340 52.60 -46.05 9.39
C LEU A 340 53.97 -46.69 9.05
N ASP A 341 55.01 -46.11 9.64
CA ASP A 341 56.39 -46.58 9.68
C ASP A 341 56.87 -46.38 11.13
N MET A 342 56.81 -47.44 11.93
CA MET A 342 56.96 -47.33 13.38
C MET A 342 58.42 -47.16 13.82
N ASP A 343 59.38 -47.67 13.06
CA ASP A 343 60.80 -47.57 13.39
C ASP A 343 61.57 -46.52 12.56
N LEU A 344 60.87 -45.88 11.62
CA LEU A 344 61.31 -44.73 10.82
C LEU A 344 62.49 -45.06 9.89
N ASP A 345 62.54 -46.29 9.38
CA ASP A 345 63.56 -46.75 8.44
C ASP A 345 63.23 -46.45 6.96
N GLY A 346 62.01 -45.99 6.68
CA GLY A 346 61.50 -45.66 5.35
C GLY A 346 60.75 -46.79 4.65
N VAL A 347 60.58 -47.95 5.28
CA VAL A 347 59.70 -49.04 4.83
C VAL A 347 58.44 -49.02 5.68
N ILE A 348 57.28 -48.83 5.05
CA ILE A 348 56.00 -48.84 5.77
C ILE A 348 55.77 -50.20 6.45
N ASP A 349 55.09 -50.19 7.61
CA ASP A 349 54.78 -51.37 8.44
C ASP A 349 54.13 -52.53 7.66
N LEU A 350 53.43 -52.23 6.56
CA LEU A 350 52.81 -53.22 5.68
C LEU A 350 53.86 -54.09 4.96
N TYR A 351 55.00 -53.52 4.60
CA TYR A 351 56.08 -54.16 3.85
C TYR A 351 57.31 -54.47 4.72
N ASP A 352 57.34 -53.97 5.95
CA ASP A 352 58.39 -54.26 6.92
C ASP A 352 58.13 -55.58 7.68
N LYS A 353 59.12 -56.48 7.64
CA LYS A 353 59.09 -57.74 8.41
C LYS A 353 59.50 -57.56 9.87
N CYS A 354 60.14 -56.45 10.21
CA CYS A 354 60.73 -56.14 11.49
C CYS A 354 60.25 -54.80 12.07
N VAL A 355 58.95 -54.50 11.96
CA VAL A 355 58.19 -53.28 12.37
C VAL A 355 58.74 -52.40 13.53
N THR A 356 59.50 -52.95 14.46
CA THR A 356 60.06 -52.25 15.64
C THR A 356 61.58 -51.98 15.55
N VAL A 357 62.30 -52.46 14.54
CA VAL A 357 63.77 -52.48 14.49
C VAL A 357 64.28 -52.08 13.10
N PRO A 358 64.92 -50.91 12.96
CA PRO A 358 65.26 -50.35 11.65
C PRO A 358 66.15 -51.25 10.80
N GLY A 359 65.83 -51.34 9.51
CA GLY A 359 66.61 -52.05 8.52
C GLY A 359 66.62 -51.39 7.14
N PRO A 360 67.45 -51.90 6.22
CA PRO A 360 67.44 -51.42 4.84
C PRO A 360 66.25 -51.98 4.05
N VAL A 361 65.74 -51.20 3.09
CA VAL A 361 64.67 -51.60 2.16
C VAL A 361 64.99 -52.91 1.45
N GLU A 362 66.26 -53.15 1.10
CA GLU A 362 66.73 -54.39 0.45
C GLU A 362 66.47 -55.65 1.27
N ASN A 363 66.27 -55.53 2.59
CA ASN A 363 65.99 -56.64 3.49
C ASN A 363 64.55 -56.62 4.05
N ASN A 364 63.63 -55.88 3.43
CA ASN A 364 62.25 -55.69 3.90
C ASN A 364 62.19 -55.13 5.33
N GLY A 365 62.95 -54.05 5.59
CA GLY A 365 62.99 -53.34 6.88
C GLY A 365 63.68 -54.08 8.04
N CYS A 366 64.20 -55.29 7.81
CA CYS A 366 64.93 -56.02 8.85
C CYS A 366 66.44 -55.68 8.90
N PRO A 367 67.08 -55.66 10.08
CA PRO A 367 68.53 -55.54 10.21
C PRO A 367 69.30 -56.62 9.45
N THR A 368 70.41 -56.26 8.84
CA THR A 368 71.26 -57.19 8.06
C THR A 368 72.32 -57.90 8.91
N ASN A 369 72.45 -57.54 10.19
CA ASN A 369 73.41 -58.12 11.12
C ASN A 369 72.70 -59.04 12.13
N LYS A 370 73.11 -60.31 12.16
CA LYS A 370 72.62 -61.34 13.08
C LYS A 370 73.08 -61.14 14.52
#